data_AF-A0A8T5QF32-F1
#
_entry.id   AF-A0A8T5QF32-F1
#
_cell.length_a   1.000
_cell.length_b   1.000
_cell.length_c   1.000
_cell.angle_alpha   90.00
_cell.angle_beta   90.00
_cell.angle_gamma   90.00
#
_symmetry.space_group_name_H-M   'P 1'
#
loop_
_entity.id
_entity.type
_entity.pdbx_description
1 polymer ?
#
loop_
_entity_poly.entity_id
_entity_poly.type
_entity_poly.pdbx_seq_one_letter_code
_entity_poly.pdbx_strand_id
1 'polypeptide(L)'
;MSFIRTKKIKGAEYAYIVENKWRKRRKNKVKQVMSKYLGRVYRFDRISVLDFFEFYNIEDINKYLDEKTKYDILVDLIKLELHNHGFEEKDKKLTKEECFFNLDEKRIQSKRTKKIAIAMNEGFLTNYAIKKILKFEAFDEEEDGYLLAKLFVESGLNIPKEIFVGFFKKVMKF
;
A
#
# COMPACT_ATOMS: atom_id res chain seq x y z
N MET A 1 18.76 -2.52 -0.06
CA MET A 1 17.32 -2.24 0.11
C MET A 1 16.76 -1.63 -1.16
N SER A 2 15.57 -2.07 -1.59
CA SER A 2 14.84 -1.45 -2.70
C SER A 2 13.85 -0.42 -2.16
N PHE A 3 13.47 0.56 -2.99
CA PHE A 3 12.47 1.58 -2.68
C PHE A 3 11.73 2.01 -3.94
N ILE A 4 10.57 2.67 -3.78
CA ILE A 4 9.78 3.18 -4.91
C ILE A 4 10.28 4.56 -5.32
N ARG A 5 10.49 4.78 -6.62
CA ARG A 5 10.85 6.07 -7.20
C ARG A 5 9.93 6.40 -8.37
N THR A 6 9.57 7.67 -8.51
CA THR A 6 8.83 8.18 -9.67
C THR A 6 9.75 8.79 -10.72
N LYS A 7 9.33 8.70 -11.98
CA LYS A 7 9.98 9.34 -13.13
C LYS A 7 8.93 9.97 -14.02
N LYS A 8 9.14 11.23 -14.44
CA LYS A 8 8.30 11.94 -15.39
C LYS A 8 8.79 11.68 -16.83
N ILE A 9 7.90 11.23 -17.70
CA ILE A 9 8.17 10.95 -19.12
C ILE A 9 7.00 11.53 -19.94
N LYS A 10 7.30 12.45 -20.87
CA LYS A 10 6.30 13.11 -21.72
C LYS A 10 5.08 13.66 -20.93
N GLY A 11 5.34 14.31 -19.79
CA GLY A 11 4.30 14.89 -18.94
C GLY A 11 3.64 13.93 -17.95
N ALA A 12 3.72 12.61 -18.14
CA ALA A 12 3.13 11.62 -17.24
C ALA A 12 4.16 11.08 -16.22
N GLU A 13 3.69 10.77 -15.01
CA GLU A 13 4.50 10.17 -13.94
C GLU A 13 4.35 8.64 -13.91
N TYR A 14 5.47 7.97 -13.62
CA TYR A 14 5.56 6.51 -13.61
C TYR A 14 6.36 6.04 -12.40
N ALA A 15 5.86 5.03 -11.70
CA ALA A 15 6.50 4.45 -10.52
C ALA A 15 7.34 3.21 -10.87
N TYR A 16 8.51 3.11 -10.23
CA TYR A 16 9.47 2.02 -10.40
C TYR A 16 10.03 1.59 -9.04
N ILE A 17 10.34 0.31 -8.91
CA ILE A 17 11.21 -0.18 -7.84
C ILE A 17 12.66 0.05 -8.28
N VAL A 18 13.45 0.68 -7.41
CA VAL A 18 14.87 0.95 -7.63
C VAL A 18 15.71 0.40 -6.48
N GLU A 19 16.94 0.03 -6.79
CA GLU A 19 17.93 -0.47 -5.83
C GLU A 19 19.26 0.27 -6.00
N ASN A 20 19.93 0.52 -4.88
CA ASN A 20 21.29 1.05 -4.88
C ASN A 20 22.30 -0.09 -5.06
N LYS A 21 23.16 -0.01 -6.08
CA LYS A 21 24.27 -0.95 -6.32
C LYS A 21 25.62 -0.22 -6.36
N TRP A 22 26.60 -0.75 -5.62
CA TRP A 22 27.97 -0.23 -5.60
C TRP A 22 28.74 -0.61 -6.87
N ARG A 23 29.48 0.34 -7.47
CA ARG A 23 30.33 0.05 -8.64
C ARG A 23 31.70 -0.47 -8.22
N LYS A 24 31.99 -1.74 -8.53
CA LYS A 24 33.27 -2.42 -8.20
C LYS A 24 34.53 -1.68 -8.71
N ARG A 25 34.48 -1.03 -9.88
CA ARG A 25 35.65 -0.41 -10.54
C ARG A 25 35.87 1.08 -10.27
N ARG A 26 34.93 1.77 -9.62
CA ARG A 26 35.06 3.20 -9.30
C ARG A 26 34.75 3.36 -7.82
N LYS A 27 35.80 3.51 -6.99
CA LYS A 27 35.66 3.76 -5.54
C LYS A 27 34.63 4.86 -5.31
N ASN A 28 33.69 4.61 -4.39
CA ASN A 28 32.66 5.56 -3.93
C ASN A 28 31.59 6.03 -4.94
N LYS A 29 31.28 5.24 -5.98
CA LYS A 29 30.12 5.53 -6.85
C LYS A 29 29.00 4.49 -6.70
N VAL A 30 27.88 4.92 -6.14
CA VAL A 30 26.61 4.18 -6.11
C VAL A 30 25.85 4.44 -7.41
N LYS A 31 25.30 3.38 -8.02
CA LYS A 31 24.36 3.48 -9.15
C LYS A 31 23.00 2.99 -8.70
N GLN A 32 21.94 3.74 -9.02
CA GLN A 32 20.57 3.22 -8.93
C GLN A 32 20.23 2.37 -10.14
N VAL A 33 19.70 1.18 -9.89
CA VAL A 33 19.24 0.25 -10.92
C VAL A 33 17.73 0.09 -10.76
N MET A 34 16.99 0.25 -11.85
CA MET A 34 15.55 -0.03 -11.87
C MET A 34 15.34 -1.54 -11.91
N SER A 35 14.64 -2.06 -10.91
CA SER A 35 14.33 -3.49 -10.77
C SER A 35 12.98 -3.82 -11.43
N LYS A 36 11.96 -2.97 -11.27
CA LYS A 36 10.61 -3.27 -11.76
C LYS A 36 9.78 -2.01 -12.03
N TYR A 37 8.98 -2.05 -13.10
CA TYR A 37 7.95 -1.03 -13.38
C TYR A 37 6.65 -1.34 -12.63
N LEU A 38 6.15 -0.37 -11.86
CA LEU A 38 4.94 -0.50 -11.03
C LEU A 38 3.68 0.02 -11.71
N GLY A 39 3.78 1.08 -12.52
CA GLY A 39 2.63 1.63 -13.24
C GLY A 39 2.69 3.13 -13.46
N ARG A 40 1.69 3.65 -14.16
CA ARG A 40 1.43 5.10 -14.23
C ARG A 40 0.94 5.60 -12.88
N VAL A 41 1.48 6.72 -12.42
CA VAL A 41 1.11 7.36 -11.16
C VAL A 41 -0.12 8.24 -11.37
N TYR A 42 -1.11 8.07 -10.51
CA TYR A 42 -2.26 8.95 -10.35
C TYR A 42 -2.18 9.57 -8.97
N ARG A 43 -2.39 10.89 -8.88
CA ARG A 43 -2.37 11.65 -7.63
C ARG A 43 -3.78 12.13 -7.37
N PHE A 44 -4.28 11.87 -6.17
CA PHE A 44 -5.57 12.37 -5.73
C PHE A 44 -5.35 13.12 -4.43
N ASP A 45 -5.88 14.33 -4.34
CA ASP A 45 -5.83 15.08 -3.09
C ASP A 45 -6.75 14.42 -2.05
N ARG A 46 -6.36 14.54 -0.79
CA ARG A 46 -7.15 14.05 0.33
C ARG A 46 -8.33 15.00 0.54
N ILE A 47 -9.53 14.45 0.57
CA ILE A 47 -10.79 15.20 0.70
C ILE A 47 -11.33 15.10 2.13
N SER A 48 -11.11 13.98 2.80
CA SER A 48 -11.53 13.76 4.19
C SER A 48 -10.46 13.10 5.04
N VAL A 49 -10.59 13.28 6.36
CA VAL A 49 -9.69 12.72 7.38
C VAL A 49 -10.58 11.96 8.37
N LEU A 50 -11.21 10.89 7.90
CA LEU A 50 -11.93 9.98 8.79
C LEU A 50 -10.93 9.05 9.47
N ASP A 51 -11.13 8.86 10.77
CA ASP A 51 -10.39 7.87 11.53
C ASP A 51 -10.91 6.46 11.26
N PHE A 52 -10.05 5.45 11.44
CA PHE A 52 -10.41 4.06 11.18
C PHE A 52 -11.53 3.55 12.09
N PHE A 53 -11.48 3.91 13.37
CA PHE A 53 -12.48 3.44 14.34
C PHE A 53 -13.82 4.12 14.11
N GLU A 54 -13.81 5.41 13.74
CA GLU A 54 -15.02 6.16 13.37
C GLU A 54 -15.64 5.63 12.07
N PHE A 55 -14.84 5.39 11.03
CA PHE A 55 -15.35 4.96 9.73
C PHE A 55 -16.04 3.58 9.79
N TYR A 56 -15.54 2.68 10.64
CA TYR A 56 -16.09 1.34 10.82
C TYR A 56 -17.00 1.19 12.04
N ASN A 57 -17.22 2.26 12.82
CA ASN A 57 -17.94 2.23 14.10
C ASN A 57 -17.47 1.09 15.03
N ILE A 58 -16.15 1.00 15.23
CA ILE A 58 -15.54 -0.05 16.06
C ILE A 58 -15.48 0.41 17.51
N GLU A 59 -16.31 -0.18 18.37
CA GLU A 59 -16.27 0.05 19.82
C GLU A 59 -15.29 -0.90 20.52
N ASP A 60 -15.20 -2.16 20.06
CA ASP A 60 -14.30 -3.19 20.61
C ASP A 60 -13.30 -3.68 19.55
N ILE A 61 -12.04 -3.27 19.75
CA ILE A 61 -10.92 -3.60 18.86
C ILE A 61 -10.62 -5.10 18.87
N ASN A 62 -10.70 -5.76 20.04
CA ASN A 62 -10.36 -7.18 20.14
C ASN A 62 -11.38 -8.01 19.36
N LYS A 63 -12.66 -7.69 19.52
CA LYS A 63 -13.72 -8.33 18.75
C LYS A 63 -13.55 -8.14 17.24
N TYR A 64 -13.24 -6.92 16.79
CA TYR A 64 -12.95 -6.64 15.38
C TYR A 64 -11.78 -7.49 14.87
N LEU A 65 -10.69 -7.53 15.63
CA LEU A 65 -9.50 -8.29 15.26
C LEU A 65 -9.80 -9.79 15.24
N ASP A 66 -10.56 -10.35 16.16
CA ASP A 66 -10.86 -11.79 16.21
C ASP A 66 -11.75 -12.23 15.03
N GLU A 67 -12.75 -11.43 14.67
CA GLU A 67 -13.67 -11.72 13.57
C GLU A 67 -13.03 -11.59 12.19
N LYS A 68 -12.04 -10.70 12.04
CA LYS A 68 -11.47 -10.34 10.73
C LYS A 68 -10.19 -11.10 10.42
N THR A 69 -10.04 -11.51 9.17
CA THR A 69 -8.77 -12.05 8.68
C THR A 69 -7.79 -10.91 8.37
N LYS A 70 -6.48 -11.21 8.29
CA LYS A 70 -5.49 -10.22 7.83
C LYS A 70 -5.84 -9.63 6.45
N TYR A 71 -6.52 -10.41 5.60
CA TYR A 71 -6.96 -9.93 4.29
C TYR A 71 -8.05 -8.89 4.40
N ASP A 72 -9.01 -9.10 5.31
CA ASP A 72 -10.14 -8.19 5.49
C ASP A 72 -9.65 -6.87 6.09
N ILE A 73 -8.76 -6.94 7.09
CA ILE A 73 -8.15 -5.74 7.69
C ILE A 73 -7.42 -4.92 6.62
N LEU A 74 -6.64 -5.56 5.74
CA LEU A 74 -5.95 -4.83 4.66
C LEU A 74 -6.94 -4.17 3.69
N VAL A 75 -7.99 -4.89 3.30
CA VAL A 75 -9.03 -4.33 2.42
C VAL A 75 -9.73 -3.16 3.11
N ASP A 76 -10.00 -3.25 4.40
CA ASP A 76 -10.64 -2.21 5.18
C ASP A 76 -9.75 -0.95 5.25
N LEU A 77 -8.45 -1.10 5.47
CA LEU A 77 -7.48 0.02 5.41
C LEU A 77 -7.43 0.67 4.02
N ILE A 78 -7.42 -0.14 2.95
CA ILE A 78 -7.43 0.38 1.57
C ILE A 78 -8.75 1.12 1.29
N LYS A 79 -9.89 0.59 1.78
CA LYS A 79 -11.21 1.22 1.62
C LYS A 79 -11.24 2.59 2.27
N LEU A 80 -10.84 2.68 3.53
CA LEU A 80 -10.76 3.95 4.26
C LEU A 80 -9.87 4.96 3.54
N GLU A 81 -8.66 4.56 3.14
CA GLU A 81 -7.71 5.48 2.51
C GLU A 81 -8.23 5.97 1.15
N LEU A 82 -8.77 5.08 0.32
CA LEU A 82 -9.37 5.47 -0.95
C LEU A 82 -10.60 6.37 -0.75
N HIS A 83 -11.43 6.10 0.26
CA HIS A 83 -12.55 6.96 0.63
C HIS A 83 -12.07 8.36 1.04
N ASN A 84 -11.03 8.44 1.87
CA ASN A 84 -10.39 9.70 2.26
C ASN A 84 -9.84 10.48 1.05
N HIS A 85 -9.49 9.79 -0.03
CA HIS A 85 -9.09 10.36 -1.31
C HIS A 85 -10.25 10.51 -2.32
N GLY A 86 -11.51 10.42 -1.89
CA GLY A 86 -12.70 10.69 -2.70
C GLY A 86 -13.11 9.59 -3.67
N PHE A 87 -12.72 8.34 -3.42
CA PHE A 87 -13.26 7.20 -4.16
C PHE A 87 -14.65 6.84 -3.65
N GLU A 88 -15.55 6.52 -4.56
CA GLU A 88 -16.93 6.11 -4.25
C GLU A 88 -17.09 4.61 -4.45
N GLU A 89 -17.79 3.94 -3.53
CA GLU A 89 -18.11 2.52 -3.64
C GLU A 89 -19.34 2.30 -4.53
N LYS A 90 -19.16 1.62 -5.66
CA LYS A 90 -20.20 1.24 -6.64
C LYS A 90 -19.91 -0.18 -7.12
N ASP A 91 -20.90 -1.07 -7.07
CA ASP A 91 -20.81 -2.45 -7.58
C ASP A 91 -19.54 -3.21 -7.14
N LYS A 92 -19.25 -3.20 -5.83
CA LYS A 92 -18.03 -3.80 -5.23
C LYS A 92 -16.71 -3.24 -5.76
N LYS A 93 -16.73 -2.02 -6.30
CA LYS A 93 -15.54 -1.30 -6.75
C LYS A 93 -15.51 0.08 -6.12
N LEU A 94 -14.35 0.47 -5.65
CA LEU A 94 -14.10 1.87 -5.31
C LEU A 94 -13.60 2.56 -6.57
N THR A 95 -14.28 3.61 -7.03
CA THR A 95 -13.99 4.27 -8.30
C THR A 95 -13.75 5.76 -8.11
N LYS A 96 -12.76 6.28 -8.84
CA LYS A 96 -12.51 7.71 -9.01
C LYS A 96 -11.88 7.95 -10.38
N GLU A 97 -12.53 8.77 -11.20
CA GLU A 97 -12.10 9.08 -12.57
C GLU A 97 -11.86 7.82 -13.44
N GLU A 98 -10.60 7.55 -13.80
CA GLU A 98 -10.17 6.39 -14.56
C GLU A 98 -9.65 5.24 -13.70
N CYS A 99 -9.48 5.46 -12.39
CA CYS A 99 -8.94 4.50 -11.44
C CYS A 99 -10.04 3.78 -10.69
N PHE A 100 -9.82 2.49 -10.42
CA PHE A 100 -10.71 1.71 -9.58
C PHE A 100 -9.97 0.63 -8.80
N PHE A 101 -10.47 0.32 -7.61
CA PHE A 101 -10.07 -0.81 -6.80
C PHE A 101 -11.19 -1.84 -6.79
N ASN A 102 -10.90 -3.05 -7.28
CA ASN A 102 -11.84 -4.17 -7.25
C ASN A 102 -11.68 -4.92 -5.92
N LEU A 103 -12.76 -4.99 -5.14
CA LEU A 103 -12.78 -5.63 -3.82
C LEU A 103 -12.62 -7.15 -3.89
N ASP A 104 -13.19 -7.80 -4.90
CA ASP A 104 -13.11 -9.25 -5.08
C ASP A 104 -11.69 -9.66 -5.52
N GLU A 105 -11.12 -8.94 -6.49
CA GLU A 105 -9.76 -9.23 -6.99
C GLU A 105 -8.64 -8.70 -6.07
N LYS A 106 -8.96 -7.76 -5.17
CA LYS A 106 -8.03 -7.02 -4.31
C LYS A 106 -6.93 -6.34 -5.12
N ARG A 107 -7.33 -5.65 -6.18
CA ARG A 107 -6.42 -5.04 -7.17
C ARG A 107 -6.86 -3.66 -7.57
N ILE A 108 -5.88 -2.77 -7.69
CA ILE A 108 -6.07 -1.47 -8.33
C ILE A 108 -5.83 -1.60 -9.83
N GLN A 109 -6.68 -0.93 -10.61
CA GLN A 109 -6.61 -0.91 -12.06
C GLN A 109 -7.07 0.46 -12.56
N SER A 110 -6.74 0.77 -13.80
CA SER A 110 -7.34 1.87 -14.52
C SER A 110 -8.08 1.33 -15.74
N LYS A 111 -9.07 2.06 -16.23
CA LYS A 111 -9.78 1.77 -17.49
C LYS A 111 -8.81 1.49 -18.66
N ARG A 112 -7.61 2.08 -18.64
CA ARG A 112 -6.60 1.95 -19.69
C ARG A 112 -5.53 0.88 -19.42
N THR A 113 -5.21 0.58 -18.16
CA THR A 113 -4.04 -0.26 -17.81
C THR A 113 -4.21 -0.93 -16.45
N LYS A 114 -3.72 -2.18 -16.35
CA LYS A 114 -3.69 -2.96 -15.10
C LYS A 114 -2.51 -2.58 -14.18
N LYS A 115 -1.51 -1.86 -14.68
CA LYS A 115 -0.34 -1.41 -13.91
C LYS A 115 -0.48 0.09 -13.64
N ILE A 116 -0.98 0.39 -12.46
CA ILE A 116 -1.10 1.75 -11.94
C ILE A 116 -0.50 1.84 -10.54
N ALA A 117 -0.17 3.05 -10.13
CA ALA A 117 0.21 3.43 -8.79
C ALA A 117 -0.66 4.61 -8.38
N ILE A 118 -1.35 4.51 -7.24
CA ILE A 118 -2.08 5.63 -6.68
C ILE A 118 -1.18 6.22 -5.60
N ALA A 119 -0.74 7.46 -5.81
CA ALA A 119 0.04 8.19 -4.83
C ALA A 119 -0.90 8.71 -3.74
N MET A 120 -0.66 8.28 -2.49
CA MET A 120 -1.46 8.62 -1.32
C MET A 120 -0.52 8.75 -0.13
N ASN A 121 -0.76 9.75 0.72
CA ASN A 121 0.14 10.09 1.83
C ASN A 121 1.61 10.17 1.36
N GLU A 122 2.52 9.42 2.00
CA GLU A 122 3.95 9.38 1.68
C GLU A 122 4.32 8.26 0.70
N GLY A 123 3.35 7.48 0.23
CA GLY A 123 3.59 6.23 -0.49
C GLY A 123 2.81 6.06 -1.78
N PHE A 124 2.81 4.82 -2.27
CA PHE A 124 2.13 4.43 -3.51
C PHE A 124 1.39 3.12 -3.34
N LEU A 125 0.05 3.19 -3.34
CA LEU A 125 -0.76 2.00 -3.42
C LEU A 125 -0.58 1.39 -4.80
N THR A 126 -0.06 0.16 -4.82
CA THR A 126 0.22 -0.60 -6.03
C THR A 126 -0.20 -2.05 -5.85
N ASN A 127 -0.54 -2.72 -6.95
CA ASN A 127 -0.74 -4.18 -6.93
C ASN A 127 0.49 -4.96 -6.43
N TYR A 128 1.68 -4.36 -6.51
CA TYR A 128 2.89 -4.93 -5.91
C TYR A 128 2.88 -4.78 -4.39
N ALA A 129 2.62 -3.59 -3.86
CA ALA A 129 2.58 -3.32 -2.43
C ALA A 129 1.51 -4.17 -1.72
N ILE A 130 0.28 -4.19 -2.27
CA ILE A 130 -0.83 -5.02 -1.75
C ILE A 130 -0.41 -6.49 -1.66
N LYS A 131 0.16 -7.04 -2.75
CA LYS A 131 0.64 -8.43 -2.76
C LYS A 131 1.77 -8.68 -1.78
N LYS A 132 2.66 -7.70 -1.56
CA LYS A 132 3.80 -7.82 -0.66
C LYS A 132 3.34 -7.83 0.80
N ILE A 133 2.37 -6.99 1.17
CA ILE A 133 1.76 -6.98 2.50
C ILE A 133 0.99 -8.29 2.74
N LEU A 134 0.17 -8.75 1.78
CA LEU A 134 -0.62 -9.98 1.94
C LEU A 134 0.22 -11.25 2.10
N LYS A 135 1.34 -11.30 1.38
CA LYS A 135 2.31 -12.42 1.43
C LYS A 135 3.38 -12.24 2.50
N PHE A 136 3.31 -11.17 3.28
CA PHE A 136 4.22 -10.99 4.40
C PHE A 136 3.98 -12.13 5.39
N GLU A 137 5.08 -12.65 5.92
CA GLU A 137 5.15 -13.67 6.96
C GLU A 137 6.28 -13.22 7.89
N ALA A 138 6.00 -13.23 9.18
CA ALA A 138 6.95 -12.78 10.18
C ALA A 138 7.43 -13.96 11.02
N PHE A 139 8.72 -13.96 11.34
CA PHE A 139 9.44 -14.94 12.15
C PHE A 139 10.15 -14.27 13.33
N ASP A 140 10.59 -13.01 13.17
CA ASP A 140 11.24 -12.21 14.21
C ASP A 140 10.39 -10.98 14.53
N GLU A 141 10.03 -10.78 15.81
CA GLU A 141 9.13 -9.69 16.20
C GLU A 141 9.67 -8.29 15.88
N GLU A 142 10.98 -8.08 16.05
CA GLU A 142 11.58 -6.74 15.96
C GLU A 142 11.93 -6.39 14.51
N GLU A 143 12.66 -7.27 13.82
CA GLU A 143 13.07 -7.02 12.43
C GLU A 143 11.87 -7.03 11.49
N ASP A 144 10.98 -8.03 11.61
CA ASP A 144 9.81 -8.13 10.73
C ASP A 144 8.74 -7.09 11.07
N GLY A 145 8.64 -6.66 12.33
CA GLY A 145 7.79 -5.55 12.74
C GLY A 145 8.17 -4.26 12.00
N TYR A 146 9.46 -3.92 12.00
CA TYR A 146 9.95 -2.76 11.26
C TYR A 146 9.74 -2.88 9.75
N LEU A 147 10.00 -4.07 9.18
CA LEU A 147 9.78 -4.33 7.75
C LEU A 147 8.31 -4.15 7.38
N LEU A 148 7.37 -4.67 8.17
CA LEU A 148 5.95 -4.54 7.91
C LEU A 148 5.49 -3.07 8.01
N ALA A 149 5.92 -2.35 9.05
CA ALA A 149 5.59 -0.93 9.20
C ALA A 149 6.05 -0.13 7.96
N LYS A 150 7.27 -0.40 7.49
CA LYS A 150 7.80 0.20 6.27
C LYS A 150 6.96 -0.15 5.03
N LEU A 151 6.43 -1.37 4.93
CA LEU A 151 5.55 -1.74 3.82
C LEU A 151 4.25 -0.94 3.79
N PHE A 152 3.64 -0.69 4.96
CA PHE A 152 2.44 0.15 5.05
C PHE A 152 2.72 1.58 4.61
N VAL A 153 3.81 2.19 5.11
CA VAL A 153 4.24 3.55 4.70
C VAL A 153 4.52 3.61 3.20
N GLU A 154 5.31 2.68 2.64
CA GLU A 154 5.60 2.65 1.20
C GLU A 154 4.35 2.43 0.35
N SER A 155 3.33 1.75 0.88
CA SER A 155 2.04 1.54 0.22
C SER A 155 1.11 2.75 0.30
N GLY A 156 1.47 3.78 1.07
CA GLY A 156 0.65 4.97 1.30
C GLY A 156 -0.56 4.72 2.19
N LEU A 157 -0.59 3.60 2.92
CA LEU A 157 -1.67 3.23 3.83
C LEU A 157 -1.34 3.71 5.24
N ASN A 158 -2.24 4.47 5.84
CA ASN A 158 -2.17 4.78 7.25
C ASN A 158 -2.80 3.63 8.07
N ILE A 159 -2.11 3.15 9.11
CA ILE A 159 -2.60 2.06 9.96
C ILE A 159 -2.54 2.50 11.44
N PRO A 160 -3.67 2.47 12.17
CA PRO A 160 -3.68 2.72 13.61
C PRO A 160 -2.78 1.72 14.35
N LYS A 161 -2.16 2.14 15.45
CA LYS A 161 -1.18 1.32 16.19
C LYS A 161 -1.78 0.00 16.67
N GLU A 162 -3.01 0.06 17.18
CA GLU A 162 -3.75 -1.08 17.71
C GLU A 162 -4.06 -2.10 16.62
N ILE A 163 -4.48 -1.61 15.45
CA ILE A 163 -4.74 -2.44 14.26
C ILE A 163 -3.43 -3.02 13.72
N PHE A 164 -2.33 -2.26 13.75
CA PHE A 164 -1.01 -2.76 13.34
C PHE A 164 -0.55 -3.93 14.22
N VAL A 165 -0.64 -3.81 15.54
CA VAL A 165 -0.28 -4.89 16.47
C VAL A 165 -1.17 -6.13 16.23
N GLY A 166 -2.48 -5.93 16.08
CA GLY A 166 -3.41 -7.02 15.76
C GLY A 166 -3.14 -7.69 14.43
N PHE A 167 -2.83 -6.91 13.40
CA PHE A 167 -2.46 -7.40 12.08
C PHE A 167 -1.14 -8.18 12.14
N PHE A 168 -0.13 -7.67 12.84
CA PHE A 168 1.17 -8.32 12.95
C PHE A 168 1.08 -9.68 13.65
N LYS A 169 0.31 -9.78 14.75
CA LYS A 169 0.03 -11.05 15.44
C LYS A 169 -0.59 -12.11 14.51
N LYS A 170 -1.42 -11.69 13.54
CA LYS A 170 -2.02 -12.61 12.54
C LYS A 170 -1.04 -13.04 11.43
N VAL A 171 0.11 -12.38 11.32
CA VAL A 171 1.13 -12.65 10.31
C VAL A 171 2.35 -13.37 10.89
N MET A 172 2.57 -13.25 12.19
CA MET A 172 3.52 -14.05 12.94
C MET A 172 3.21 -15.53 12.81
N LYS A 173 4.22 -16.32 12.43
CA LYS A 173 4.16 -17.78 12.49
C LYS A 173 4.78 -18.23 13.81
N PHE A 174 4.00 -18.98 14.58
CA PHE A 174 4.48 -19.73 15.75
C PHE A 174 4.95 -21.12 15.33
#